data_AF-A0A4S0I2W0-F1
#
_entry.id   AF-A0A4S0I2W0-F1
#
_cell.length_a   1.000
_cell.length_b   1.000
_cell.length_c   1.000
_cell.angle_alpha   90.00
_cell.angle_beta   90.00
_cell.angle_gamma   90.00
#
_symmetry.space_group_name_H-M   'P 1'
#
loop_
_entity.id
_entity.type
_entity.pdbx_description
1 polymer ?
#
loop_
_entity_poly.entity_id
_entity_poly.type
_entity_poly.pdbx_seq_one_letter_code
_entity_poly.pdbx_strand_id
1 'polypeptide(L)'
;RRAVWSLKDAREVLARLIGAVGDWTALDSFLVEYLAAPEEKRTAMASSFAATLEMVREGKLEVRQDQVFAPIYLRSRAQGAKAVEVVS
;
A
#
# COMPACT_ATOMS: atom_id res chain seq x y z
N ARG A 1 27.02 -2.55 4.65
CA ARG A 1 26.22 -3.14 3.55
C ARG A 1 24.88 -2.42 3.58
N ARG A 2 24.45 -1.73 2.51
CA ARG A 2 23.17 -1.00 2.51
C ARG A 2 22.05 -2.02 2.38
N ALA A 3 21.21 -2.14 3.39
CA ALA A 3 20.07 -3.03 3.31
C ALA A 3 19.00 -2.35 2.44
N VAL A 4 18.61 -3.03 1.37
CA VAL A 4 17.68 -2.52 0.35
C VAL A 4 16.49 -3.46 0.35
N TRP A 5 15.30 -2.90 0.46
CA TRP A 5 14.06 -3.65 0.38
C TRP A 5 13.72 -4.00 -1.07
N SER A 6 13.50 -5.29 -1.33
CA SER A 6 13.01 -5.71 -2.64
C SER A 6 11.52 -5.39 -2.79
N LEU A 7 11.07 -5.29 -4.04
CA LEU A 7 9.64 -5.15 -4.36
C LEU A 7 8.83 -6.34 -3.81
N LYS A 8 9.43 -7.53 -3.81
CA LYS A 8 8.80 -8.76 -3.31
C LYS A 8 8.52 -8.66 -1.81
N ASP A 9 9.50 -8.21 -1.02
CA ASP A 9 9.35 -8.06 0.43
C ASP A 9 8.25 -7.05 0.76
N ALA A 10 8.24 -5.90 0.07
CA ALA A 10 7.19 -4.89 0.19
C ALA A 10 5.80 -5.46 -0.10
N ARG A 11 5.67 -6.25 -1.17
CA ARG A 11 4.39 -6.88 -1.54
C ARG A 11 3.93 -7.90 -0.51
N GLU A 12 4.83 -8.71 0.03
CA GLU A 12 4.50 -9.72 1.05
C GLU A 12 3.96 -9.07 2.32
N VAL A 13 4.54 -7.93 2.73
CA VAL A 13 4.04 -7.14 3.87
C VAL A 13 2.67 -6.54 3.58
N LEU A 14 2.50 -5.89 2.42
CA LEU A 14 1.22 -5.30 2.02
C LEU A 14 0.10 -6.35 1.90
N ALA A 15 0.41 -7.57 1.48
CA ALA A 15 -0.58 -8.64 1.40
C ALA A 15 -1.14 -9.04 2.78
N ARG A 16 -0.33 -8.95 3.85
CA ARG A 16 -0.80 -9.21 5.22
C ARG A 16 -1.79 -8.14 5.69
N LEU A 17 -1.61 -6.90 5.23
CA LEU A 17 -2.47 -5.77 5.58
C LEU A 17 -3.85 -5.83 4.94
N ILE A 18 -3.93 -6.30 3.70
CA ILE A 18 -5.22 -6.47 2.99
C ILE A 18 -6.17 -7.41 3.75
N GLY A 19 -5.62 -8.38 4.48
CA GLY A 19 -6.41 -9.30 5.31
C GLY A 19 -6.79 -8.75 6.69
N ALA A 20 -6.10 -7.70 7.17
CA ALA A 20 -6.26 -7.17 8.53
C ALA A 20 -7.02 -5.83 8.59
N VAL A 21 -7.00 -5.04 7.51
CA VAL A 21 -7.49 -3.66 7.52
C VAL A 21 -8.70 -3.51 6.60
N GLY A 22 -9.87 -3.26 7.20
CA GLY A 22 -11.12 -2.96 6.48
C GLY A 22 -11.27 -1.47 6.09
N ASP A 23 -10.62 -0.58 6.84
CA ASP A 23 -10.72 0.87 6.68
C ASP A 23 -9.50 1.50 5.97
N TRP A 24 -9.59 2.79 5.68
CA TRP A 24 -8.49 3.56 5.11
C TRP A 24 -7.35 3.72 6.11
N THR A 25 -6.15 3.26 5.74
CA THR A 25 -4.95 3.36 6.57
C THR A 25 -3.78 3.93 5.79
N ALA A 26 -2.98 4.77 6.43
CA ALA A 26 -1.87 5.44 5.78
C ALA A 26 -0.69 4.48 5.53
N LEU A 27 -0.07 4.59 4.35
CA LEU A 27 1.06 3.75 3.92
C LEU A 27 2.27 3.87 4.86
N ASP A 28 2.52 5.07 5.38
CA ASP A 28 3.63 5.33 6.31
C ASP A 28 3.45 4.62 7.66
N SER A 29 2.22 4.48 8.14
CA SER A 29 1.90 3.77 9.38
C SER A 29 2.30 2.29 9.28
N PHE A 30 2.08 1.69 8.11
CA PHE A 30 2.55 0.33 7.83
C PHE A 30 4.06 0.23 7.79
N LEU A 31 4.72 1.18 7.14
CA LEU A 31 6.17 1.19 7.10
C LEU A 31 6.76 1.37 8.51
N VAL A 32 6.14 2.13 9.40
CA VAL A 32 6.60 2.26 10.79
C VAL A 32 6.47 0.95 11.57
N GLU A 33 5.36 0.21 11.39
CA GLU A 33 5.14 -1.05 12.08
C GLU A 33 6.10 -2.16 11.64
N TYR A 34 6.48 -2.17 10.35
CA TYR A 34 7.31 -3.24 9.77
C TYR A 34 8.79 -2.85 9.54
N LEU A 35 9.19 -1.58 9.74
CA LEU A 35 10.58 -1.14 9.60
C LEU A 35 11.20 -0.76 10.96
N ALA A 36 12.17 -1.56 11.40
CA ALA A 36 12.91 -1.30 12.63
C ALA A 36 14.11 -0.35 12.43
N ALA A 37 14.67 -0.24 11.23
CA ALA A 37 15.90 0.53 10.96
C ALA A 37 15.63 1.83 10.15
N PRO A 38 16.03 3.02 10.64
CA PRO A 38 15.90 4.29 9.92
C PRO A 38 16.58 4.31 8.54
N GLU A 39 17.65 3.52 8.38
CA GLU A 39 18.51 3.45 7.21
C GLU A 39 17.80 2.86 5.98
N GLU A 40 16.77 2.05 6.18
CA GLU A 40 16.03 1.32 5.14
C GLU A 40 14.76 2.05 4.69
N LYS A 41 14.34 3.09 5.43
CA LYS A 41 13.05 3.78 5.23
C LYS A 41 12.83 4.28 3.81
N ARG A 42 13.86 4.81 3.15
CA ARG A 42 13.73 5.34 1.77
C ARG A 42 13.49 4.23 0.76
N THR A 43 14.25 3.15 0.83
CA THR A 43 14.11 2.01 -0.10
C THR A 43 12.82 1.26 0.15
N ALA A 44 12.43 1.12 1.42
CA ALA A 44 11.16 0.51 1.79
C ALA A 44 9.97 1.35 1.31
N MET A 45 10.00 2.68 1.45
CA MET A 45 8.95 3.56 0.92
C MET A 45 8.82 3.43 -0.60
N ALA A 46 9.94 3.47 -1.34
CA ALA A 46 9.92 3.35 -2.79
C ALA A 46 9.38 1.98 -3.24
N SER A 47 9.86 0.88 -2.64
CA SER A 47 9.41 -0.47 -2.97
C SER A 47 7.94 -0.71 -2.58
N SER A 48 7.50 -0.22 -1.43
CA SER A 48 6.10 -0.32 -1.00
C SER A 48 5.16 0.52 -1.85
N PHE A 49 5.59 1.70 -2.30
CA PHE A 49 4.81 2.50 -3.24
C PHE A 49 4.64 1.76 -4.58
N ALA A 50 5.72 1.23 -5.15
CA ALA A 50 5.67 0.45 -6.39
C ALA A 50 4.77 -0.79 -6.24
N ALA A 51 4.90 -1.54 -5.12
CA ALA A 51 4.05 -2.69 -4.83
C ALA A 51 2.58 -2.31 -4.66
N THR A 52 2.30 -1.16 -4.03
CA THR A 52 0.94 -0.63 -3.89
C THR A 52 0.30 -0.39 -5.26
N LEU A 53 1.02 0.26 -6.18
CA LEU A 53 0.49 0.54 -7.53
C LEU A 53 0.23 -0.74 -8.32
N GLU A 54 1.09 -1.75 -8.21
CA GLU A 54 0.86 -3.08 -8.78
C GLU A 54 -0.42 -3.72 -8.23
N MET A 55 -0.63 -3.65 -6.90
CA MET A 55 -1.80 -4.24 -6.25
C MET A 55 -3.11 -3.47 -6.55
N VAL A 56 -3.03 -2.16 -6.75
CA VAL A 56 -4.16 -1.35 -7.26
C VAL A 56 -4.49 -1.76 -8.70
N ARG A 57 -3.48 -1.93 -9.56
CA ARG A 57 -3.66 -2.40 -10.94
C ARG A 57 -4.30 -3.80 -10.97
N GLU A 58 -3.95 -4.67 -10.05
CA GLU A 58 -4.57 -5.99 -9.87
C GLU A 58 -5.96 -5.96 -9.24
N GLY A 59 -6.45 -4.79 -8.81
CA GLY A 59 -7.74 -4.62 -8.18
C GLY A 59 -7.83 -5.15 -6.74
N LYS A 60 -6.70 -5.31 -6.05
CA LYS A 60 -6.64 -5.78 -4.66
C LYS A 60 -6.72 -4.64 -3.64
N LEU A 61 -6.26 -3.46 -4.03
CA LEU A 61 -6.22 -2.25 -3.21
C LEU A 61 -6.97 -1.10 -3.86
N GLU A 62 -7.48 -0.21 -3.01
CA GLU A 62 -7.85 1.14 -3.36
C GLU A 62 -6.84 2.11 -2.73
N VAL A 63 -6.56 3.21 -3.45
CA VAL A 63 -5.63 4.26 -3.03
C VAL A 63 -6.35 5.60 -3.03
N ARG A 64 -6.08 6.42 -2.00
CA ARG A 64 -6.53 7.82 -1.92
C ARG A 64 -5.37 8.72 -1.49
N GLN A 65 -5.22 9.87 -2.15
CA GLN A 65 -4.32 10.95 -1.78
C GLN A 65 -5.01 12.29 -2.04
N ASP A 66 -5.19 13.09 -1.00
CA ASP A 66 -6.05 14.28 -1.08
C ASP A 66 -5.33 15.50 -1.67
N GLN A 67 -4.01 15.58 -1.53
CA GLN A 67 -3.17 16.67 -2.04
C GLN A 67 -1.79 16.15 -2.44
N VAL A 68 -1.05 16.93 -3.24
CA VAL A 68 0.33 16.59 -3.61
C VAL A 68 1.18 16.43 -2.34
N PHE A 69 1.91 15.32 -2.23
CA PHE A 69 2.72 14.94 -1.07
C PHE A 69 1.94 14.72 0.25
N ALA A 70 0.61 14.70 0.21
CA ALA A 70 -0.18 14.25 1.34
C ALA A 70 0.01 12.74 1.57
N PRO A 71 -0.31 12.23 2.78
CA PRO A 71 -0.28 10.80 3.05
C PRO A 71 -1.06 10.00 2.02
N ILE A 72 -0.52 8.83 1.68
CA ILE A 72 -1.16 7.88 0.78
C ILE A 72 -1.97 6.92 1.64
N TYR A 73 -3.28 6.91 1.48
CA TYR A 73 -4.18 6.00 2.18
C TYR A 73 -4.48 4.80 1.32
N LEU A 74 -4.46 3.62 1.96
CA LEU A 74 -4.74 2.32 1.36
C LEU A 74 -5.97 1.72 2.01
N ARG A 75 -6.76 1.01 1.23
CA ARG A 75 -7.84 0.15 1.73
C ARG A 75 -7.90 -1.14 0.93
N SER A 76 -8.22 -2.24 1.60
CA SER A 76 -8.55 -3.50 0.92
C SER A 76 -9.77 -3.30 0.02
N ARG A 77 -9.69 -3.74 -1.24
CA ARG A 77 -10.88 -3.75 -2.10
C ARG A 77 -11.74 -4.94 -1.67
N ALA A 78 -12.85 -4.68 -1.00
CA ALA A 78 -13.81 -5.73 -0.66
C ALA A 78 -14.27 -6.45 -1.94
N GLN A 79 -14.17 -7.78 -1.97
CA GLN A 79 -14.76 -8.62 -3.02
C GLN A 79 -16.30 -8.50 -2.92
N GLY A 80 -16.86 -7.39 -3.38
CA GLY A 80 -18.29 -7.07 -3.20
C GLY A 80 -18.77 -5.83 -3.94
N ALA A 81 -17.90 -4.87 -4.24
CA ALA A 81 -18.28 -3.76 -5.13
C ALA A 81 -18.07 -4.16 -6.59
N LYS A 82 -19.03 -4.92 -7.14
CA LYS A 82 -19.26 -4.98 -8.59
C LYS A 82 -19.24 -3.56 -9.13
N ALA A 83 -18.63 -3.39 -10.29
CA ALA A 83 -18.69 -2.20 -11.11
C ALA A 83 -20.06 -1.54 -10.99
N VAL A 84 -20.12 -0.38 -10.34
CA VAL A 84 -21.28 0.50 -10.48
C VAL A 84 -21.21 0.95 -11.93
N GLU A 85 -22.02 0.33 -12.79
CA GLU A 85 -22.39 0.86 -14.09
C GLU A 85 -22.82 2.30 -13.88
N VAL A 86 -21.98 3.25 -14.27
CA VAL A 86 -22.41 4.63 -14.48
C VAL A 86 -23.08 4.64 -15.85
N VAL A 87 -24.36 4.26 -15.87
CA VAL A 87 -25.28 4.67 -16.91
C VAL A 87 -26.08 5.84 -16.36
N SER A 88 -25.88 7.02 -16.94
CA SER A 88 -26.88 8.08 -17.14
C SER A 88 -26.36 9.00 -18.22
#